data_AF-A0A1Q4ZF92-F1
#
_entry.id   AF-A0A1Q4ZF92-F1
#
_cell.length_a   1.000
_cell.length_b   1.000
_cell.length_c   1.000
_cell.angle_alpha   90.00
_cell.angle_beta   90.00
_cell.angle_gamma   90.00
#
_symmetry.space_group_name_H-M   'P 1'
#
loop_
_entity.id
_entity.type
_entity.pdbx_description
1 polymer ?
#
loop_
_entity_poly.entity_id
_entity_poly.type
_entity_poly.pdbx_seq_one_letter_code
_entity_poly.pdbx_strand_id
1 'polypeptide(L)' 'MYGPAPQLDTVQTDSATGPAYSDAETRLVNYRAVLDRVEELSLDPKMSRDFIRKIAQQV' A
#
# COMPACT_ATOMS: atom_id res chain seq x y z
N MET A 1 20.44 5.27 -30.06
CA MET A 1 21.17 5.39 -28.77
C MET A 1 20.10 5.60 -27.71
N TYR A 2 19.82 4.62 -26.85
CA TYR A 2 18.78 4.73 -25.82
C TYR A 2 19.44 5.20 -24.51
N GLY A 3 18.96 6.32 -23.98
CA GLY A 3 19.34 6.82 -22.65
C GLY A 3 18.59 6.07 -21.54
N PRO A 4 18.90 6.32 -20.26
CA PRO A 4 18.17 5.71 -19.15
C PRO A 4 16.68 6.03 -19.28
N ALA A 5 15.85 4.97 -19.30
CA ALA A 5 14.41 5.12 -19.36
C ALA A 5 13.93 5.79 -18.06
N PRO A 6 12.96 6.72 -18.13
CA PRO A 6 12.36 7.28 -16.92
C PRO A 6 11.77 6.15 -16.07
N GLN A 7 11.87 6.30 -14.75
CA GLN A 7 11.27 5.38 -13.79
C GLN A 7 9.75 5.33 -14.04
N LEU A 8 9.25 4.16 -14.46
CA LEU A 8 7.84 3.96 -14.85
C LEU A 8 7.00 3.51 -13.65
N ASP A 9 7.11 4.24 -12.54
CA ASP A 9 6.29 3.94 -11.37
C ASP A 9 4.95 4.67 -11.44
N THR A 10 3.90 4.02 -10.93
CA THR A 10 2.55 4.57 -10.90
C THR A 10 1.83 4.01 -9.69
N VAL A 11 1.12 4.88 -8.96
CA VAL A 11 0.17 4.47 -7.93
C VAL A 11 -1.23 4.51 -8.51
N GLN A 12 -1.99 3.45 -8.28
CA GLN A 12 -3.44 3.45 -8.45
C GLN A 12 -4.09 3.68 -7.09
N THR A 13 -5.05 4.60 -7.02
CA THR A 13 -5.89 4.80 -5.85
C THR A 13 -7.35 4.64 -6.20
N ASP A 14 -8.09 3.91 -5.36
CA ASP A 14 -9.54 3.83 -5.48
C ASP A 14 -10.15 5.16 -5.03
N SER A 15 -11.01 5.74 -5.88
CA SER A 15 -11.74 6.98 -5.59
C SER A 15 -13.22 6.80 -5.88
N ALA A 16 -14.05 7.71 -5.35
CA ALA A 16 -15.50 7.69 -5.57
C ALA A 16 -15.88 7.78 -7.07
N THR A 17 -15.00 8.32 -7.91
CA THR A 17 -15.22 8.46 -9.36
C THR A 17 -14.54 7.37 -10.18
N GLY A 18 -14.00 6.34 -9.54
CA GLY A 18 -13.25 5.24 -10.18
C GLY A 18 -11.75 5.25 -9.84
N PRO A 19 -10.96 4.36 -10.45
CA PRO A 19 -9.53 4.28 -10.21
C PRO A 19 -8.81 5.53 -10.74
N ALA A 20 -7.98 6.15 -9.89
CA ALA A 20 -7.12 7.26 -10.26
C ALA A 20 -5.66 6.80 -10.30
N TYR A 21 -4.90 7.29 -11.28
CA TYR A 21 -3.50 6.94 -11.47
C TYR A 21 -2.62 8.17 -11.30
N SER A 22 -1.47 7.99 -10.66
CA SER A 22 -0.49 9.05 -10.43
C SER A 22 0.92 8.54 -10.66
N ASP A 23 1.65 9.18 -11.59
CA ASP A 23 3.06 8.95 -11.90
C ASP A 23 3.99 10.05 -11.36
N ALA A 24 3.43 11.13 -10.81
CA ALA A 24 4.22 12.26 -10.30
C ALA A 24 5.08 11.83 -9.10
N GLU A 25 6.40 12.01 -9.20
CA GLU A 25 7.38 11.53 -8.20
C GLU A 25 7.06 11.97 -6.77
N THR A 26 6.68 13.23 -6.56
CA THR A 26 6.30 13.74 -5.22
C THR A 26 5.13 12.96 -4.62
N ARG A 27 4.16 12.55 -5.45
CA ARG A 27 3.04 11.72 -4.99
C ARG A 27 3.51 10.30 -4.71
N LEU A 28 4.35 9.73 -5.56
CA LEU A 28 4.91 8.38 -5.37
C LEU A 28 5.69 8.26 -4.06
N VAL A 29 6.54 9.23 -3.73
CA VAL A 29 7.28 9.28 -2.45
C VAL A 29 6.33 9.31 -1.26
N ASN A 30 5.29 10.13 -1.32
CA ASN A 30 4.31 10.22 -0.23
C ASN A 30 3.54 8.91 -0.03
N TYR A 31 3.11 8.27 -1.12
CA TYR A 31 2.40 6.99 -1.04
C TYR A 31 3.27 5.87 -0.49
N ARG A 32 4.56 5.81 -0.88
CA ARG A 32 5.52 4.86 -0.29
C ARG A 32 5.67 5.04 1.21
N ALA A 33 5.87 6.28 1.67
CA ALA A 33 5.99 6.56 3.10
C ALA A 33 4.74 6.17 3.90
N VAL A 34 3.55 6.36 3.33
CA VAL A 34 2.30 5.91 3.96
C VAL A 34 2.23 4.38 3.99
N LEU A 35 2.59 3.70 2.90
CA LEU A 35 2.57 2.24 2.82
C LEU A 35 3.54 1.63 3.84
N ASP A 36 4.79 2.10 3.87
CA ASP A 36 5.81 1.64 4.82
C ASP A 36 5.32 1.79 6.27
N ARG A 37 4.68 2.93 6.58
CA ARG A 37 4.13 3.17 7.92
C ARG A 37 2.98 2.22 8.27
N VAL A 38 2.13 1.90 7.31
CA VAL A 38 1.02 0.95 7.51
C VAL A 38 1.58 -0.46 7.71
N GLU A 39 2.61 -0.85 6.97
CA GLU A 39 3.27 -2.15 7.12
C GLU A 39 3.94 -2.29 8.50
N GLU A 40 4.65 -1.27 8.98
CA GLU A 40 5.25 -1.26 10.33
C GLU A 40 4.23 -1.44 11.46
N LEU A 41 3.03 -0.90 11.29
CA LEU A 41 1.95 -0.96 12.28
C LEU A 41 1.11 -2.25 12.16
N SER A 42 1.24 -2.96 11.04
CA SER A 42 0.45 -4.15 10.77
C SER A 42 0.95 -5.35 11.56
N LEU A 43 0.02 -6.21 11.96
CA LEU A 43 0.39 -7.51 12.52
C LEU A 43 0.98 -8.41 11.43
N ASP A 44 1.99 -9.20 11.79
CA ASP A 44 2.42 -10.32 10.96
C ASP A 44 1.23 -11.24 10.62
N PRO A 45 1.22 -11.87 9.43
CA PRO A 45 0.13 -12.75 9.03
C PRO A 45 -0.29 -13.82 10.05
N LYS A 46 0.63 -14.40 10.83
CA LYS A 46 0.28 -15.37 11.88
C LYS A 46 -0.41 -14.67 13.05
N MET A 47 0.15 -13.56 13.53
CA MET A 47 -0.45 -12.77 14.61
C MET A 47 -1.86 -12.28 14.25
N SER A 48 -2.07 -11.86 13.00
CA SER A 48 -3.38 -11.44 12.50
C SER A 48 -4.40 -12.60 12.53
N ARG A 49 -4.03 -13.80 12.05
CA ARG A 49 -4.90 -14.99 12.10
C ARG A 49 -5.22 -15.41 13.52
N ASP A 50 -4.23 -15.39 14.41
CA ASP A 50 -4.40 -15.77 15.81
C ASP A 50 -5.33 -14.78 16.52
N PHE A 51 -5.19 -13.48 16.23
CA PHE A 51 -6.08 -12.43 16.74
C PHE A 51 -7.53 -12.63 16.26
N ILE A 52 -7.75 -12.86 14.97
CA ILE A 52 -9.08 -13.11 14.39
C ILE A 52 -9.73 -14.34 15.03
N ARG A 53 -8.99 -15.45 15.16
CA ARG A 53 -9.49 -16.69 15.79
C ARG A 53 -9.86 -16.47 17.25
N LYS A 54 -9.05 -15.71 17.99
CA LYS A 54 -9.33 -15.38 19.39
C LYS A 54 -10.65 -14.63 19.51
N ILE A 55 -10.91 -13.64 18.66
CA ILE A 55 -12.19 -12.91 18.66
C ILE A 55 -13.35 -13.85 18.30
N ALA A 56 -13.21 -14.65 17.25
CA ALA A 56 -14.28 -15.55 16.80
C ALA A 56 -14.69 -16.60 17.85
N GLN A 57 -13.76 -16.99 18.75
CA GLN A 57 -14.01 -17.94 19.84
C GLN A 57 -14.59 -17.27 21.10
N GLN A 58 -14.65 -15.94 21.15
CA GLN A 58 -15.25 -15.17 22.26
C GLN A 58 -16.72 -14.85 22.01
N VAL A 59 -17.27 -15.25 20.86
CA VAL A 59 -18.69 -15.10 20.47
C VAL A 59 -19.44 -16.39 20.71
#